data_AF-A0A2R8Z7I9-F1
#
_entry.id   AF-A0A2R8Z7I9-F1
#
_cell.length_a   1.000
_cell.length_b   1.000
_cell.length_c   1.000
_cell.angle_alpha   90.00
_cell.angle_beta   90.00
_cell.angle_gamma   90.00
#
_symmetry.space_group_name_H-M   'P 1'
#
loop_
_entity.id
_entity.type
_entity.pdbx_description
1 polymer ?
#
loop_
_entity_poly.entity_id
_entity_poly.type
_entity_poly.pdbx_seq_one_letter_code
_entity_poly.pdbx_strand_id
1 'polypeptide(L)'
;PLPLPGPQRIFRRAVRGMLPHRTKRGQAALDRLKVFDGIPPPYDEKNRMVVPAALKIVRLKPTRKFAYLGRLAHEVGEEEGEGQDPLPEEETAHEATETGRKERGEEN
;
A
#
# COMPACT_ATOMS: atom_id res chain seq x y z
N PRO A 1 -12.28 -21.36 10.33
CA PRO A 1 -12.12 -20.47 9.17
C PRO A 1 -11.92 -19.02 9.65
N LEU A 2 -10.82 -18.37 9.27
CA LEU A 2 -10.54 -16.99 9.68
C LEU A 2 -11.28 -16.00 8.75
N PRO A 3 -11.70 -14.82 9.24
CA PRO A 3 -12.45 -13.82 8.47
C PRO A 3 -11.78 -13.46 7.15
N LEU A 4 -12.61 -13.08 6.17
CA LEU A 4 -12.19 -12.71 4.81
C LEU A 4 -11.22 -11.52 4.90
N PRO A 5 -9.95 -11.68 4.48
CA PRO A 5 -8.90 -10.72 4.79
C PRO A 5 -8.86 -9.60 3.76
N GLY A 6 -8.78 -8.36 4.23
CA GLY A 6 -8.51 -7.24 3.35
C GLY A 6 -7.13 -7.17 2.71
N PRO A 7 -6.91 -6.19 1.82
CA PRO A 7 -5.68 -6.06 1.06
C PRO A 7 -4.45 -6.02 1.98
N GLN A 8 -4.51 -5.27 3.08
CA GLN A 8 -3.45 -5.19 4.09
C GLN A 8 -3.09 -6.54 4.71
N ARG A 9 -4.09 -7.37 5.03
CA ARG A 9 -3.92 -8.70 5.63
C ARG A 9 -3.44 -9.72 4.61
N ILE A 10 -3.90 -9.63 3.35
CA ILE A 10 -3.40 -10.46 2.25
C ILE A 10 -1.91 -10.21 2.05
N PHE A 11 -1.49 -8.94 1.96
CA PHE A 11 -0.09 -8.58 1.80
C PHE A 11 0.75 -9.02 3.00
N ARG A 12 0.31 -8.77 4.24
CA ARG A 12 1.02 -9.21 5.45
C ARG A 12 1.15 -10.73 5.52
N ARG A 13 0.14 -11.48 5.06
CA ARG A 13 0.19 -12.95 4.98
C ARG A 13 1.20 -13.42 3.93
N ALA A 14 1.29 -12.75 2.79
CA ALA A 14 2.30 -13.05 1.77
C ALA A 14 3.72 -12.86 2.32
N VAL A 15 3.99 -11.72 2.98
CA VAL A 15 5.30 -11.47 3.62
C VAL A 15 5.59 -12.47 4.74
N ARG A 16 4.59 -12.83 5.56
CA ARG A 16 4.73 -13.88 6.59
C ARG A 16 5.13 -15.23 5.98
N GLY A 17 4.64 -15.57 4.80
CA GLY A 17 5.04 -16.78 4.08
C GLY A 17 6.51 -16.79 3.65
N MET A 18 7.11 -15.61 3.46
CA MET A 18 8.51 -15.45 3.07
C MET A 18 9.49 -15.40 4.26
N LEU A 19 8.98 -15.32 5.50
CA LEU A 19 9.78 -15.21 6.71
C LEU A 19 9.69 -16.49 7.58
N PRO A 20 10.75 -16.84 8.33
CA PRO A 20 10.73 -17.92 9.33
C PRO A 20 9.96 -17.50 10.59
N HIS A 21 8.68 -17.16 10.43
CA HIS A 21 7.83 -16.50 11.43
C HIS A 21 7.55 -17.33 12.69
N ARG A 22 7.81 -18.65 12.66
CA ARG A 22 7.72 -19.50 13.86
C ARG A 22 8.86 -19.27 14.84
N THR A 23 9.96 -18.66 14.40
CA THR A 23 11.10 -18.32 15.25
C THR A 23 10.90 -16.94 15.88
N LYS A 24 11.51 -16.71 17.06
CA LYS A 24 11.47 -15.40 17.73
C LYS A 24 11.98 -14.26 16.82
N ARG A 25 13.02 -14.53 16.02
CA ARG A 25 13.57 -13.59 15.04
C ARG A 25 12.57 -13.25 13.93
N GLY A 26 11.89 -14.27 13.39
CA GLY A 26 10.87 -14.06 12.36
C GLY A 26 9.64 -13.32 12.88
N GLN A 27 9.23 -13.60 14.12
CA GLN A 27 8.16 -12.86 14.77
C GLN A 27 8.53 -11.38 14.96
N ALA A 28 9.73 -11.09 15.47
CA ALA A 28 10.23 -9.72 15.61
C ALA A 28 10.33 -8.97 14.27
N ALA A 29 10.66 -9.67 13.17
CA ALA A 29 10.65 -9.08 11.83
C ALA A 29 9.23 -8.71 11.36
N LEU A 30 8.23 -9.54 11.66
CA LEU A 30 6.83 -9.26 11.33
C LEU A 30 6.21 -8.17 12.20
N ASP A 31 6.69 -8.01 13.43
CA ASP A 31 6.23 -6.95 14.34
C ASP A 31 6.75 -5.57 13.92
N ARG A 32 7.89 -5.52 13.19
CA ARG A 32 8.41 -4.29 12.57
C ARG A 32 7.61 -3.87 11.34
N LEU A 33 6.93 -4.81 10.67
CA LEU A 33 6.15 -4.53 9.47
C LEU A 33 4.74 -4.04 9.84
N LYS A 34 4.44 -2.79 9.48
CA LYS A 34 3.09 -2.21 9.52
C LYS A 34 2.56 -2.09 8.10
N VAL A 35 1.32 -2.49 7.89
CA VAL A 35 0.64 -2.48 6.58
C VAL A 35 -0.73 -1.86 6.80
N PHE A 36 -1.10 -0.94 5.93
CA PHE A 36 -2.36 -0.20 5.97
C PHE A 36 -3.03 -0.27 4.60
N ASP A 37 -4.34 -0.13 4.57
CA ASP A 37 -5.09 0.18 3.35
C ASP A 37 -5.29 1.70 3.32
N GLY A 38 -5.05 2.30 2.16
CA GLY A 38 -4.93 3.76 2.05
C GLY A 38 -3.70 4.30 2.78
N ILE A 39 -3.71 5.60 3.06
CA ILE A 39 -2.61 6.32 3.67
C ILE A 39 -3.16 7.07 4.88
N PRO A 40 -3.06 6.49 6.09
CA PRO A 40 -3.57 7.14 7.27
C PRO A 40 -2.62 8.28 7.70
N PRO A 41 -3.14 9.37 8.30
CA PRO A 41 -2.32 10.31 9.05
C PRO A 41 -1.53 9.56 10.14
N PRO A 42 -0.22 9.77 10.35
CA PRO A 42 0.67 10.83 9.86
C PRO A 42 1.66 10.36 8.75
N TYR A 43 1.23 9.45 7.87
CA TYR A 43 2.06 8.93 6.76
C TYR A 43 1.76 9.59 5.42
N ASP A 44 0.70 10.38 5.37
CA ASP A 44 0.30 11.29 4.31
C ASP A 44 1.36 12.37 4.04
N GLU A 45 1.83 13.05 5.08
CA GLU A 45 2.80 14.16 4.96
C GLU A 45 4.25 13.69 4.71
N LYS A 46 4.50 12.38 4.69
CA LYS A 46 5.85 11.83 4.57
C LYS A 46 6.14 11.38 3.15
N ASN A 47 7.32 11.74 2.66
CA ASN A 47 7.81 11.26 1.36
C ASN A 47 7.80 9.74 1.27
N ARG A 48 6.95 9.22 0.38
CA ARG A 48 6.77 7.78 0.16
C ARG A 48 7.86 7.26 -0.77
N MET A 49 8.43 6.12 -0.39
CA MET A 49 9.45 5.45 -1.19
C MET A 49 8.81 4.39 -2.08
N VAL A 50 9.28 4.30 -3.33
CA VAL A 50 8.87 3.28 -4.29
C VAL A 50 10.02 2.30 -4.49
N VAL A 51 9.71 1.01 -4.64
CA VAL A 51 10.70 -0.04 -4.92
C VAL A 51 10.69 -0.38 -6.42
N PRO A 52 11.66 0.09 -7.24
CA PRO A 52 11.62 -0.09 -8.69
C PRO A 52 11.68 -1.56 -9.11
N ALA A 53 12.32 -2.40 -8.30
CA ALA A 53 12.42 -3.83 -8.55
C ALA A 53 11.08 -4.58 -8.44
N ALA A 54 10.07 -4.01 -7.79
CA ALA A 54 8.75 -4.60 -7.65
C ALA A 54 7.67 -3.89 -8.48
N LEU A 55 8.03 -2.83 -9.21
CA LEU A 55 7.07 -2.05 -10.00
C LEU A 55 6.52 -2.84 -11.19
N LYS A 56 5.19 -2.87 -11.30
CA LYS A 56 4.46 -3.49 -12.42
C LYS A 56 4.97 -3.00 -13.78
N ILE A 57 5.09 -1.69 -13.98
CA ILE A 57 5.49 -1.11 -15.27
C ILE A 57 6.88 -1.54 -15.71
N VAL A 58 7.76 -1.81 -14.74
CA VAL A 58 9.14 -2.26 -14.99
C VAL A 58 9.19 -3.78 -15.19
N ARG A 59 8.40 -4.54 -14.42
CA ARG A 59 8.52 -6.00 -14.33
C ARG A 59 7.58 -6.77 -15.25
N LEU A 60 6.45 -6.20 -15.63
CA LEU A 60 5.43 -6.86 -16.44
C LEU A 60 5.38 -6.28 -17.86
N LYS A 61 5.25 -7.14 -18.87
CA LYS A 61 5.05 -6.70 -20.25
C LYS A 61 3.71 -5.96 -20.39
N PRO A 62 3.62 -4.85 -21.15
CA PRO A 62 2.39 -4.07 -21.26
C PRO A 62 1.16 -4.83 -21.73
N THR A 63 1.33 -5.90 -22.52
CA THR A 63 0.24 -6.70 -23.07
C THR A 63 -0.30 -7.77 -22.12
N ARG A 64 0.30 -7.94 -20.94
CA ARG A 64 -0.12 -8.98 -19.97
C ARG A 64 -1.18 -8.43 -19.03
N LYS A 65 -2.25 -9.20 -18.87
CA LYS A 65 -3.33 -8.91 -17.91
C LYS A 65 -2.79 -8.97 -16.48
N PHE A 66 -3.33 -8.12 -15.62
CA PHE A 66 -3.03 -8.07 -14.19
C PHE A 66 -4.33 -7.84 -13.42
N ALA A 67 -4.28 -8.04 -12.10
CA ALA A 67 -5.42 -7.85 -11.21
C ALA A 67 -5.08 -6.80 -10.14
N TYR A 68 -6.10 -6.10 -9.67
CA TYR A 68 -5.99 -5.18 -8.54
C TYR A 68 -6.35 -5.90 -7.25
N LEU A 69 -5.49 -5.78 -6.24
CA LEU A 69 -5.68 -6.49 -4.98
C LEU A 69 -6.94 -6.01 -4.24
N GLY A 70 -7.23 -4.72 -4.23
CA GLY A 70 -8.45 -4.17 -3.61
C GLY A 70 -9.72 -4.72 -4.25
N ARG A 71 -9.78 -4.77 -5.58
CA ARG A 71 -10.92 -5.38 -6.29
C ARG A 71 -11.10 -6.86 -5.93
N LEU A 72 -10.00 -7.61 -5.86
CA LEU A 72 -10.06 -9.03 -5.47
C LEU A 72 -10.54 -9.21 -4.02
N ALA A 73 -10.10 -8.36 -3.10
CA ALA A 73 -10.52 -8.42 -1.71
C ALA A 73 -12.03 -8.15 -1.55
N HIS A 74 -12.53 -7.14 -2.27
CA HIS A 74 -13.96 -6.83 -2.32
C HIS A 74 -14.79 -7.99 -2.91
N GLU A 75 -14.37 -8.57 -4.04
CA GLU A 75 -15.05 -9.73 -4.65
C GLU A 75 -15.06 -10.97 -3.73
N VAL A 76 -14.05 -11.11 -2.86
CA VAL A 76 -13.92 -12.23 -1.91
C VAL A 76 -14.72 -12.00 -0.62
N GLY A 77 -15.33 -10.82 -0.43
CA GLY A 77 -16.28 -10.53 0.65
C GLY A 77 -15.68 -9.81 1.86
N GLU A 78 -14.65 -8.99 1.66
CA GLU A 78 -14.40 -7.91 2.61
C GLU A 78 -15.52 -6.87 2.46
N GLU A 79 -16.31 -6.66 3.53
CA GLU A 79 -17.23 -5.52 3.58
C GLU A 79 -16.41 -4.24 3.72
N GLU A 80 -16.69 -3.25 2.85
CA GLU A 80 -16.07 -1.93 2.92
C GLU A 80 -16.29 -1.34 4.32
N GLY A 81 -15.20 -1.09 5.02
CA GLY A 81 -15.22 -0.07 6.06
C GLY A 81 -15.45 1.26 5.37
N GLU A 82 -16.67 1.77 5.46
CA GLU A 82 -17.09 3.14 5.13
C GLU A 82 -15.95 4.12 5.48
N GLY A 83 -15.21 4.60 4.48
CA GLY A 83 -13.99 5.40 4.66
C GLY A 83 -12.75 5.01 3.85
N GLN A 84 -12.85 4.04 2.92
CA GLN A 84 -11.80 3.79 1.92
C GLN A 84 -12.20 4.30 0.53
N ASP A 85 -12.70 5.52 0.46
CA ASP A 85 -12.73 6.22 -0.82
C ASP A 85 -11.29 6.32 -1.35
N PRO A 86 -11.06 6.28 -2.69
CA PRO A 86 -9.78 6.74 -3.22
C PRO A 86 -9.53 8.11 -2.58
N LEU A 87 -8.35 8.32 -1.98
CA LEU A 87 -7.96 9.61 -1.40
C LEU A 87 -8.49 10.69 -2.34
N PRO A 88 -9.34 11.61 -1.86
CA PRO A 88 -10.05 12.53 -2.73
C PRO A 88 -9.02 13.14 -3.68
N GLU A 89 -9.34 13.26 -4.96
CA GLU A 89 -8.39 13.76 -5.98
C GLU A 89 -7.68 15.04 -5.51
N GLU A 90 -8.38 15.83 -4.69
CA GLU A 90 -7.92 16.92 -3.84
C GLU A 90 -6.59 16.64 -3.11
N GLU A 91 -6.43 15.57 -2.33
CA GLU A 91 -5.20 15.26 -1.57
C GLU A 91 -4.03 14.91 -2.48
N THR A 92 -4.28 14.17 -3.57
CA THR A 92 -3.25 13.88 -4.58
C THR A 92 -2.86 15.12 -5.39
N ALA A 93 -3.81 16.04 -5.60
CA ALA A 93 -3.58 17.32 -6.26
C ALA A 93 -2.84 18.30 -5.33
N HIS A 94 -3.14 18.32 -4.03
CA HIS A 94 -2.40 19.06 -3.03
C HIS A 94 -0.95 18.56 -2.94
N GLU A 95 -0.72 17.25 -2.84
CA GLU A 95 0.64 16.69 -2.80
C GLU A 95 1.40 16.97 -4.12
N ALA A 96 0.75 16.85 -5.29
CA ALA A 96 1.38 17.17 -6.58
C ALA A 96 1.70 18.67 -6.74
N THR A 97 0.83 19.55 -6.22
CA THR A 97 1.05 21.00 -6.26
C THR A 97 2.10 21.45 -5.25
N GLU A 98 2.17 20.84 -4.07
CA GLU A 98 3.23 21.06 -3.07
C GLU A 98 4.58 20.57 -3.57
N THR A 99 4.65 19.35 -4.10
CA THR A 99 5.87 18.80 -4.71
C THR A 99 6.35 19.70 -5.85
N GLY A 100 5.44 20.16 -6.72
CA GLY A 100 5.75 21.09 -7.81
C GLY A 100 6.11 22.52 -7.36
N ARG A 101 5.60 23.03 -6.24
CA ARG A 101 6.02 24.33 -5.65
C ARG A 101 7.41 24.24 -5.04
N LYS A 102 7.71 23.14 -4.35
CA LYS A 102 9.01 22.87 -3.73
C LYS A 102 10.12 22.69 -4.75
N GLU A 103 9.84 21.98 -5.85
CA GLU A 103 10.79 21.83 -6.98
C GLU A 103 11.07 23.15 -7.72
N ARG A 104 10.12 24.10 -7.71
CA ARG A 104 10.28 25.45 -8.26
C ARG A 104 11.00 26.43 -7.33
N GLY A 105 11.35 26.01 -6.11
CA GLY A 105 12.06 26.86 -5.14
C GLY A 105 11.25 28.04 -4.64
N GLU A 106 9.92 27.94 -4.62
CA GLU A 106 9.01 29.01 -4.19
C GLU A 106 8.71 28.99 -2.67
N GLU A 107 9.41 28.15 -1.91
CA GLU A 107 9.24 28.03 -0.45
C GLU A 107 10.45 28.68 0.27
N ASN A 108 10.19 29.79 0.97
CA ASN A 108 11.11 30.48 1.89
C ASN A 108 11.10 29.84 3.28
#